data_AF-A0A2E3SHS5-F1
#
_entry.id   AF-A0A2E3SHS5-F1
#
_cell.length_a   1.000
_cell.length_b   1.000
_cell.length_c   1.000
_cell.angle_alpha   90.00
_cell.angle_beta   90.00
_cell.angle_gamma   90.00
#
_symmetry.space_group_name_H-M   'P 1'
#
loop_
_entity.id
_entity.type
_entity.pdbx_description
1 polymer ?
#
loop_
_entity_poly.entity_id
_entity_poly.type
_entity_poly.pdbx_seq_one_letter_code
_entity_poly.pdbx_strand_id
1 'polypeptide(L)'
;MKLLILLFLSFFTFGDYEEISSKYSDCKGKIANYYVGKITKDGSISGWLEAADLHQQYYKARGMDILVMPMGQYRRDENGDAIEELHRVSTMVVGSQKSWASWGEYLDNRDQQTIDNDQIDYDNFVQKYNKNNEITARRLICML
;
A
#
# COMPACT_ATOMS: atom_id res chain seq x y z
N MET A 1 40.94 40.73 27.63
CA MET A 1 40.61 39.56 28.47
C MET A 1 39.10 39.40 28.52
N LYS A 2 38.65 38.26 27.99
CA LYS A 2 37.37 37.54 28.22
C LYS A 2 36.01 38.01 27.66
N LEU A 3 35.79 39.27 27.25
CA LEU A 3 34.42 39.67 26.81
C LEU A 3 34.17 39.80 25.31
N LEU A 4 35.19 39.85 24.45
CA LEU A 4 34.97 40.07 23.00
C LEU A 4 34.80 38.79 22.17
N ILE A 5 35.08 37.60 22.73
CA ILE A 5 35.08 36.33 21.99
C ILE A 5 33.70 35.63 22.04
N LEU A 6 32.81 36.03 22.95
CA LEU A 6 31.49 35.40 23.13
C LEU A 6 30.43 35.87 22.10
N LEU A 7 30.70 36.91 21.33
CA LEU A 7 29.74 37.49 20.38
C LEU A 7 29.78 36.84 18.98
N PHE A 8 30.77 35.99 18.69
CA PHE A 8 30.91 35.31 17.39
C PHE A 8 30.31 33.89 17.36
N LEU A 9 29.79 33.38 18.48
CA LEU A 9 29.18 32.05 18.56
C LEU A 9 27.65 32.05 18.45
N SER A 10 27.01 33.21 18.32
CA SER A 10 25.54 33.32 18.27
C SER A 10 24.94 33.24 16.85
N PHE A 11 25.73 32.98 15.80
CA PHE A 11 25.27 33.07 14.40
C PHE A 11 25.21 31.75 13.62
N PHE A 12 25.29 30.58 14.27
CA PHE A 12 25.12 29.31 13.56
C PHE A 12 24.28 28.31 14.37
N THR A 13 22.99 28.62 14.51
CA THR A 13 21.96 27.58 14.61
C THR A 13 20.74 27.98 13.80
N PHE A 14 20.92 28.27 12.51
CA PHE A 14 19.90 27.84 11.56
C PHE A 14 20.08 26.34 11.46
N GLY A 15 19.50 25.61 12.42
CA GLY A 15 19.08 24.26 12.08
C GLY A 15 18.11 24.47 10.93
N ASP A 16 18.52 24.07 9.73
CA ASP A 16 17.56 23.76 8.69
C ASP A 16 16.64 22.73 9.32
N TYR A 17 15.55 23.19 9.94
CA TYR A 17 14.39 22.36 10.16
C TYR A 17 13.97 22.01 8.75
N GLU A 18 14.48 20.88 8.24
CA GLU A 18 13.98 20.28 7.03
C GLU A 18 12.48 20.14 7.30
N GLU A 19 11.67 21.04 6.73
CA GLU A 19 10.22 20.93 6.83
C GLU A 19 9.93 19.54 6.26
N ILE A 20 9.54 18.61 7.14
CA ILE A 20 9.17 17.27 6.73
C ILE A 20 7.91 17.47 5.90
N SER A 21 8.08 17.54 4.59
CA SER A 21 6.97 17.73 3.68
C SER A 21 6.01 16.57 3.84
N SER A 22 4.74 16.90 4.10
CA SER A 22 3.65 15.94 4.23
C SER A 22 3.06 15.55 2.86
N LYS A 23 3.64 16.04 1.76
CA LYS A 23 3.16 15.73 0.42
C LYS A 23 3.56 14.32 0.02
N TYR A 24 2.62 13.63 -0.63
CA TYR A 24 2.89 12.30 -1.18
C TYR A 24 4.04 12.30 -2.21
N SER A 25 4.17 13.36 -3.01
CA SER A 25 5.28 13.51 -3.98
C SER A 25 6.66 13.39 -3.35
N ASP A 26 6.75 13.64 -2.04
CA ASP A 26 8.00 13.70 -1.31
C ASP A 26 8.23 12.40 -0.50
N CYS A 27 7.35 11.41 -0.68
CA CYS A 27 7.50 10.07 -0.13
C CYS A 27 8.81 9.45 -0.66
N LYS A 28 9.76 9.17 0.24
CA LYS A 28 11.01 8.45 -0.07
C LYS A 28 10.94 6.94 0.25
N GLY A 29 9.85 6.50 0.87
CA GLY A 29 9.63 5.14 1.33
C GLY A 29 8.99 4.22 0.27
N LYS A 30 8.50 3.05 0.72
CA LYS A 30 7.69 2.17 -0.14
C LYS A 30 6.28 2.76 -0.30
N ILE A 31 5.68 2.54 -1.45
CA ILE A 31 4.33 3.00 -1.75
C ILE A 31 3.40 1.79 -1.68
N ALA A 32 2.27 1.95 -0.97
CA ALA A 32 1.25 0.92 -0.87
C ALA A 32 -0.13 1.43 -1.26
N ASN A 33 -0.80 0.72 -2.17
CA ASN A 33 -2.23 0.89 -2.39
C ASN A 33 -2.98 0.06 -1.34
N TYR A 34 -3.74 0.72 -0.49
CA TYR A 34 -4.43 0.10 0.63
C TYR A 34 -5.95 0.11 0.45
N TYR A 35 -6.53 -1.09 0.46
CA TYR A 35 -7.95 -1.33 0.26
C TYR A 35 -8.53 -1.93 1.53
N VAL A 36 -9.47 -1.25 2.17
CA VAL A 36 -10.19 -1.78 3.34
C VAL A 36 -11.59 -2.17 2.92
N GLY A 37 -12.01 -3.37 3.28
CA GLY A 37 -13.32 -3.90 2.93
C GLY A 37 -14.02 -4.62 4.07
N LYS A 38 -15.27 -5.00 3.79
CA LYS A 38 -16.07 -5.91 4.60
C LYS A 38 -16.36 -7.15 3.76
N ILE A 39 -16.37 -8.33 4.40
CA ILE A 39 -16.88 -9.53 3.74
C ILE A 39 -18.37 -9.30 3.41
N THR A 40 -18.77 -9.63 2.19
CA THR A 40 -20.17 -9.53 1.73
C THR A 40 -21.02 -10.60 2.41
N LYS A 41 -22.35 -10.47 2.35
CA LYS A 41 -23.27 -11.48 2.93
C LYS A 41 -23.06 -12.88 2.34
N ASP A 42 -22.77 -12.95 1.05
CA ASP A 42 -22.54 -14.19 0.30
C ASP A 42 -21.04 -14.51 0.13
N GLY A 43 -20.18 -13.71 0.76
CA GLY A 43 -18.72 -13.80 0.65
C GLY A 43 -18.09 -14.63 1.74
N SER A 44 -16.78 -14.85 1.61
CA SER A 44 -16.00 -15.60 2.60
C SER A 44 -14.58 -15.07 2.72
N ILE A 45 -13.97 -15.28 3.90
CA ILE A 45 -12.55 -14.98 4.11
C ILE A 45 -11.68 -15.81 3.16
N SER A 46 -11.98 -17.09 2.98
CA SER A 46 -11.23 -17.97 2.08
C SER A 46 -11.29 -17.50 0.63
N GLY A 47 -12.47 -17.12 0.12
CA GLY A 47 -12.60 -16.59 -1.23
C GLY A 47 -11.91 -15.23 -1.42
N TRP A 48 -11.89 -14.38 -0.38
CA TRP A 48 -11.11 -13.14 -0.37
C TRP A 48 -9.58 -13.41 -0.37
N LEU A 49 -9.11 -14.38 0.41
CA LEU A 49 -7.70 -14.79 0.41
C LEU A 49 -7.28 -15.40 -0.93
N GLU A 50 -8.15 -16.17 -1.57
CA GLU A 50 -7.92 -16.67 -2.92
C GLU A 50 -7.80 -15.53 -3.94
N ALA A 51 -8.65 -14.49 -3.83
CA ALA A 51 -8.51 -13.29 -4.66
C ALA A 51 -7.17 -12.57 -4.43
N ALA A 52 -6.68 -12.55 -3.18
CA ALA A 52 -5.37 -11.99 -2.86
C ALA A 52 -4.20 -12.80 -3.43
N ASP A 53 -4.30 -14.13 -3.43
CA ASP A 53 -3.30 -14.99 -4.06
C ASP A 53 -3.26 -14.79 -5.57
N LEU A 54 -4.41 -14.77 -6.25
CA LEU A 54 -4.48 -14.46 -7.69
C LEU A 54 -3.89 -13.07 -8.02
N HIS A 55 -4.17 -12.08 -7.18
CA HIS A 55 -3.59 -10.74 -7.32
C HIS A 55 -2.06 -10.74 -7.13
N GLN A 56 -1.53 -11.54 -6.21
CA GLN A 56 -0.08 -11.70 -6.07
C GLN A 56 0.53 -12.40 -7.30
N GLN A 57 -0.14 -13.43 -7.82
CA GLN A 57 0.28 -14.15 -9.02
C GLN A 57 0.30 -13.24 -10.24
N TYR A 58 -0.67 -12.33 -10.37
CA TYR A 58 -0.73 -11.32 -11.44
C TYR A 58 0.57 -10.51 -11.53
N TYR A 59 1.07 -9.98 -10.41
CA TYR A 59 2.35 -9.25 -10.41
C TYR A 59 3.55 -10.17 -10.63
N LYS A 60 3.58 -11.35 -10.00
CA LYS A 60 4.70 -12.30 -10.12
C LYS A 60 4.90 -12.81 -11.55
N ALA A 61 3.82 -13.13 -12.25
CA ALA A 61 3.86 -13.60 -13.63
C ALA A 61 4.48 -12.56 -14.60
N ARG A 62 4.44 -11.28 -14.20
CA ARG A 62 4.97 -10.15 -14.97
C ARG A 62 6.37 -9.73 -14.50
N GLY A 63 6.99 -10.51 -13.61
CA GLY A 63 8.32 -10.23 -13.07
C GLY A 63 8.38 -9.02 -12.14
N MET A 64 7.24 -8.60 -11.59
CA MET A 64 7.16 -7.39 -10.76
C MET A 64 7.47 -7.68 -9.30
N ASP A 65 8.36 -6.87 -8.71
CA ASP A 65 8.61 -6.84 -7.26
C ASP A 65 7.56 -6.00 -6.54
N ILE A 66 6.31 -6.48 -6.59
CA ILE A 66 5.14 -5.90 -5.92
C ILE A 66 4.48 -7.00 -5.09
N LEU A 67 4.24 -6.69 -3.81
CA LEU A 67 3.72 -7.61 -2.82
C LEU A 67 2.26 -7.31 -2.49
N VAL A 68 1.42 -8.33 -2.52
CA VAL A 68 0.02 -8.26 -2.09
C VAL A 68 -0.09 -8.88 -0.70
N MET A 69 -0.47 -8.07 0.28
CA MET A 69 -0.56 -8.44 1.69
C MET A 69 -2.03 -8.38 2.14
N PRO A 70 -2.74 -9.52 2.24
CA PRO A 70 -4.04 -9.58 2.87
C PRO A 70 -3.91 -9.54 4.40
N MET A 71 -4.76 -8.79 5.08
CA MET A 71 -4.80 -8.64 6.55
C MET A 71 -6.24 -8.65 7.07
N GLY A 72 -6.47 -9.36 8.17
CA GLY A 72 -7.68 -9.24 8.97
C GLY A 72 -7.52 -8.15 10.03
N GLN A 73 -8.56 -7.35 10.25
CA GLN A 73 -8.59 -6.32 11.27
C GLN A 73 -9.60 -6.70 12.34
N TYR A 74 -9.15 -6.68 13.59
CA TYR A 74 -9.94 -6.95 14.78
C TYR A 74 -10.01 -5.69 15.62
N ARG A 75 -11.12 -5.50 16.33
CA ARG A 75 -11.22 -4.40 17.30
C ARG A 75 -10.57 -4.82 18.61
N ARG A 76 -10.23 -3.82 19.42
CA ARG A 76 -9.89 -4.03 20.83
C ARG A 76 -11.03 -3.51 21.70
N ASP A 77 -11.24 -4.16 22.83
CA ASP A 77 -12.17 -3.70 23.85
C ASP A 77 -11.58 -2.57 24.70
N GLU A 78 -12.30 -2.14 25.73
CA GLU A 78 -11.87 -1.08 26.65
C GLU A 78 -10.65 -1.45 27.53
N ASN A 79 -10.41 -2.74 27.72
CA ASN A 79 -9.25 -3.26 28.44
C ASN A 79 -8.02 -3.43 27.53
N GLY A 80 -8.21 -3.28 26.22
CA GLY A 80 -7.19 -3.44 25.20
C GLY A 80 -7.09 -4.87 24.66
N ASP A 81 -7.97 -5.79 25.08
CA ASP A 81 -8.00 -7.16 24.60
C ASP A 81 -8.60 -7.24 23.19
N ALA A 82 -8.16 -8.19 22.39
CA ALA A 82 -8.67 -8.37 21.03
C ALA A 82 -10.08 -8.97 21.07
N ILE A 83 -11.01 -8.34 20.37
CA ILE A 83 -12.34 -8.92 20.10
C ILE A 83 -12.15 -9.94 18.97
N GLU A 84 -12.47 -11.21 19.25
CA GLU A 84 -12.20 -12.34 18.34
C GLU A 84 -12.98 -12.26 17.01
N GLU A 85 -14.03 -11.45 16.95
CA GLU A 85 -14.79 -11.25 15.72
C GLU A 85 -14.03 -10.37 14.71
N LEU A 86 -13.90 -10.89 13.48
CA LEU A 86 -13.31 -10.14 12.38
C LEU A 86 -14.11 -8.86 12.10
N HIS A 87 -13.47 -7.71 12.24
CA HIS A 87 -14.11 -6.42 11.99
C HIS A 87 -14.06 -6.02 10.52
N ARG A 88 -12.88 -6.13 9.88
CA ARG A 88 -12.65 -5.79 8.47
C ARG A 88 -11.61 -6.72 7.86
N VAL A 89 -11.63 -6.78 6.54
CA VAL A 89 -10.49 -7.28 5.76
C VAL A 89 -9.80 -6.12 5.07
N SER A 90 -8.53 -6.27 4.76
CA SER A 90 -7.82 -5.30 3.96
C SER A 90 -6.70 -5.91 3.15
N THR A 91 -6.45 -5.36 1.98
CA THR A 91 -5.35 -5.74 1.10
C THR A 91 -4.44 -4.53 0.91
N MET A 92 -3.15 -4.68 1.19
CA MET A 92 -2.11 -3.73 0.76
C MET A 92 -1.37 -4.28 -0.44
N VAL A 93 -1.18 -3.46 -1.46
CA VAL A 93 -0.32 -3.75 -2.61
C VAL A 93 0.90 -2.85 -2.50
N VAL A 94 2.05 -3.42 -2.12
CA VAL A 94 3.25 -2.71 -1.70
C VAL A 94 4.35 -2.86 -2.74
N GLY A 95 4.96 -1.74 -3.15
CA GLY A 95 6.11 -1.72 -4.04
C GLY A 95 7.10 -0.63 -3.63
N SER A 96 8.38 -0.82 -3.96
CA SER A 96 9.33 0.29 -3.93
C SER A 96 8.98 1.30 -5.03
N GLN A 97 9.50 2.54 -4.95
CA GLN A 97 9.35 3.50 -6.06
C GLN A 97 9.85 2.92 -7.38
N LYS A 98 10.98 2.21 -7.35
CA LYS A 98 11.53 1.51 -8.51
C LYS A 98 10.59 0.43 -9.03
N SER A 99 9.95 -0.33 -8.14
CA SER A 99 8.98 -1.36 -8.53
C SER A 99 7.77 -0.75 -9.24
N TRP A 100 7.25 0.37 -8.73
CA TRP A 100 6.12 1.07 -9.35
C TRP A 100 6.49 1.75 -10.67
N ALA A 101 7.70 2.30 -10.79
CA ALA A 101 8.22 2.83 -12.05
C ALA A 101 8.34 1.71 -13.10
N SER A 102 8.95 0.58 -12.72
CA SER A 102 9.06 -0.60 -13.59
C SER A 102 7.70 -1.17 -13.99
N TRP A 103 6.71 -1.11 -13.09
CA TRP A 103 5.33 -1.47 -13.43
C TRP A 103 4.73 -0.53 -14.47
N GLY A 104 4.93 0.79 -14.33
CA GLY A 104 4.52 1.77 -15.32
C GLY A 104 5.15 1.52 -16.69
N GLU A 105 6.47 1.32 -16.72
CA GLU A 105 7.19 0.96 -17.95
C GLU A 105 6.68 -0.34 -18.57
N TYR A 106 6.40 -1.36 -17.77
CA TYR A 106 5.78 -2.59 -18.25
C TYR A 106 4.44 -2.30 -18.91
N LEU A 107 3.56 -1.55 -18.24
CA LEU A 107 2.22 -1.23 -18.75
C LEU A 107 2.26 -0.49 -20.09
N ASP A 108 3.19 0.45 -20.25
CA ASP A 108 3.34 1.31 -21.43
C ASP A 108 3.91 0.57 -22.66
N ASN A 109 4.62 -0.54 -22.45
CA ASN A 109 5.34 -1.27 -23.51
C ASN A 109 4.66 -2.58 -23.97
N ARG A 110 3.42 -2.86 -23.52
CA ARG A 110 2.67 -4.06 -23.93
C ARG A 110 2.06 -3.89 -25.32
N ASP A 111 2.04 -4.98 -26.07
CA ASP A 111 1.21 -5.08 -27.28
C ASP A 111 -0.26 -5.39 -26.93
N GLN A 112 -1.15 -5.29 -27.93
CA GLN A 112 -2.58 -5.52 -27.71
C GLN A 112 -2.88 -6.93 -27.17
N GLN A 113 -2.17 -7.94 -27.67
CA GLN A 113 -2.38 -9.32 -27.22
C GLN A 113 -2.04 -9.50 -25.74
N THR A 114 -0.97 -8.85 -25.27
CA THR A 114 -0.57 -8.86 -23.86
C THR A 114 -1.56 -8.06 -23.02
N ILE A 115 -2.03 -6.92 -23.52
CA ILE A 115 -3.09 -6.13 -22.85
C ILE A 115 -4.34 -6.98 -22.63
N ASP A 116 -4.79 -7.71 -23.65
CA ASP A 116 -6.00 -8.53 -23.57
C ASP A 116 -5.83 -9.69 -22.57
N ASN A 117 -4.68 -10.37 -22.58
CA ASN A 117 -4.36 -11.43 -21.62
C ASN A 117 -4.28 -10.90 -20.19
N ASP A 118 -3.64 -9.75 -20.00
CA ASP A 118 -3.53 -9.10 -18.71
C ASP A 118 -4.88 -8.67 -18.14
N GLN A 119 -5.78 -8.20 -19.01
CA GLN A 119 -7.12 -7.82 -18.60
C GLN A 119 -7.91 -9.03 -18.07
N ILE A 120 -7.76 -10.20 -18.69
CA ILE A 120 -8.39 -11.43 -18.21
C ILE A 120 -7.90 -11.79 -16.81
N ASP A 121 -6.57 -11.80 -16.60
CA ASP A 121 -6.01 -12.11 -15.28
C ASP A 121 -6.45 -11.09 -14.23
N TYR A 122 -6.46 -9.81 -14.60
CA TYR A 122 -6.89 -8.71 -13.75
C TYR A 122 -8.35 -8.88 -13.33
N ASP A 123 -9.23 -9.08 -14.31
CA ASP A 123 -10.66 -9.25 -14.07
C ASP A 123 -10.96 -10.47 -13.22
N ASN A 124 -10.20 -11.56 -13.38
CA ASN A 124 -10.37 -12.77 -12.59
C ASN A 124 -10.21 -12.50 -11.08
N PHE A 125 -9.12 -11.86 -10.66
CA PHE A 125 -8.93 -11.59 -9.24
C PHE A 125 -9.87 -10.47 -8.74
N VAL A 126 -10.18 -9.46 -9.56
CA VAL A 126 -11.09 -8.38 -9.18
C VAL A 126 -12.52 -8.88 -8.99
N GLN A 127 -13.03 -9.73 -9.88
CA GLN A 127 -14.35 -10.35 -9.72
C GLN A 127 -14.39 -11.22 -8.46
N LYS A 128 -13.32 -11.96 -8.17
CA LYS A 128 -13.20 -12.76 -6.95
C LYS A 128 -13.24 -11.89 -5.70
N TYR A 129 -12.55 -10.74 -5.68
CA TYR A 129 -12.68 -9.75 -4.62
C TYR A 129 -14.12 -9.26 -4.50
N ASN A 130 -14.70 -8.72 -5.58
CA ASN A 130 -16.06 -8.14 -5.54
C ASN A 130 -17.14 -9.12 -5.08
N LYS A 131 -16.96 -10.42 -5.37
CA LYS A 131 -17.85 -11.47 -4.87
C LYS A 131 -17.75 -11.65 -3.35
N ASN A 132 -16.54 -11.58 -2.79
CA ASN A 132 -16.28 -11.94 -1.39
C ASN A 132 -16.21 -10.74 -0.44
N ASN A 133 -15.91 -9.55 -0.93
CA ASN A 133 -15.80 -8.36 -0.12
C ASN A 133 -16.23 -7.10 -0.87
N GLU A 134 -16.70 -6.11 -0.12
CA GLU A 134 -16.99 -4.77 -0.58
C GLU A 134 -15.90 -3.82 -0.08
N ILE A 135 -15.29 -3.05 -0.98
CA ILE A 135 -14.32 -2.02 -0.60
C ILE A 135 -15.05 -0.84 0.02
N THR A 136 -14.68 -0.50 1.24
CA THR A 136 -15.25 0.60 2.02
C THR A 136 -14.30 1.79 2.18
N ALA A 137 -13.00 1.60 1.94
CA ALA A 137 -12.04 2.68 1.87
C ALA A 137 -10.88 2.32 0.95
N ARG A 138 -10.34 3.33 0.28
CA ARG A 138 -9.11 3.27 -0.53
C ARG A 138 -8.15 4.33 -0.03
N ARG A 139 -6.89 3.98 0.14
CA ARG A 139 -5.83 4.90 0.58
C ARG A 139 -4.57 4.62 -0.22
N LEU A 140 -3.76 5.65 -0.39
CA LEU A 140 -2.39 5.54 -0.85
C LEU A 140 -1.49 5.82 0.35
N ILE A 141 -0.59 4.89 0.66
CA ILE A 141 0.26 4.94 1.86
C ILE A 141 1.71 5.08 1.43
N CYS A 142 2.41 6.03 2.03
CA CYS A 142 3.86 6.06 2.07
C CYS A 142 4.33 5.33 3.33
N MET A 143 5.09 4.24 3.16
CA MET A 143 5.69 3.47 4.24
C MET A 143 7.12 3.97 4.45
N LEU A 144 7.31 4.80 5.49
CA LEU A 144 8.58 5.44 5.85
C LEU A 144 9.55 4.48 6.57
#